data_AF-A0A199UGM5-F1
#
_entry.id   AF-A0A199UGM5-F1
#
_cell.length_a   1.000
_cell.length_b   1.000
_cell.length_c   1.000
_cell.angle_alpha   90.00
_cell.angle_beta   90.00
_cell.angle_gamma   90.00
#
_symmetry.space_group_name_H-M   'P 1'
#
loop_
_entity.id
_entity.type
_entity.pdbx_description
1 polymer ?
#
loop_
_entity_poly.entity_id
_entity_poly.type
_entity_poly.pdbx_seq_one_letter_code
_entity_poly.pdbx_strand_id
1 'polypeptide(L)'
;MDTLPLLTPHKMGKFDLSHSCKIGNFIFDIRIVLAPLTRTRSYENVPQSHAILYYSQRATKGGLLIAEATGVSDTAQGYPDTPGIWTKKQVEAWKPIVDAVHKKGGIFFCQIWHAGRASTYGTILHLTLDQFFPIFA
;
A
#
# COMPACT_ATOMS: atom_id res chain seq x y z
N MET A 1 14.99 -31.46 -24.67
CA MET A 1 15.88 -31.13 -23.53
C MET A 1 14.99 -30.78 -22.38
N ASP A 2 14.95 -31.61 -21.34
CA ASP A 2 14.19 -31.30 -20.13
C ASP A 2 14.88 -30.14 -19.41
N THR A 3 14.15 -29.03 -19.27
CA THR A 3 14.64 -27.85 -18.57
C THR A 3 14.59 -28.12 -17.08
N LEU A 4 15.75 -28.16 -16.43
CA LEU A 4 15.82 -28.13 -14.97
C LEU A 4 15.19 -26.81 -14.49
N PRO A 5 14.17 -26.86 -13.61
CA PRO A 5 13.53 -25.65 -13.15
C PRO A 5 14.49 -24.82 -12.30
N LEU A 6 14.50 -23.50 -12.53
CA LEU A 6 15.33 -22.54 -11.77
C LEU A 6 14.97 -22.52 -10.28
N LEU A 7 13.71 -22.81 -9.95
CA LEU A 7 13.18 -22.84 -8.58
C LEU A 7 12.41 -24.13 -8.35
N THR A 8 12.71 -24.80 -7.24
CA THR A 8 11.96 -25.97 -6.76
C THR A 8 11.11 -25.56 -5.56
N PRO A 9 9.77 -25.74 -5.60
CA PRO A 9 8.91 -25.44 -4.45
C PRO A 9 9.38 -26.20 -3.21
N HIS A 10 9.50 -25.47 -2.09
CA HIS A 10 9.86 -26.06 -0.80
C HIS A 10 8.65 -26.06 0.12
N LYS A 11 8.27 -27.25 0.62
CA LYS A 11 7.25 -27.35 1.67
C LYS A 11 7.90 -26.93 2.99
N MET A 12 7.36 -25.88 3.62
CA MET A 12 7.91 -25.25 4.83
C MET A 12 7.94 -26.14 6.11
N GLY A 13 7.77 -27.46 5.97
CA GLY A 13 7.98 -28.47 7.00
C GLY A 13 7.18 -28.19 8.28
N LYS A 14 7.91 -27.86 9.35
CA LYS A 14 7.35 -27.57 10.68
C LYS A 14 6.55 -26.27 10.77
N PHE A 15 6.71 -25.36 9.80
CA PHE A 15 5.96 -24.12 9.75
C PHE A 15 4.66 -24.37 9.00
N ASP A 16 3.62 -24.73 9.75
CA ASP A 16 2.25 -24.60 9.25
C ASP A 16 1.96 -23.10 9.10
N LEU A 17 1.63 -22.66 7.90
CA LEU A 17 1.26 -21.27 7.63
C LEU A 17 -0.25 -21.12 7.39
N SER A 18 -0.98 -22.23 7.41
CA SER A 18 -2.41 -22.33 7.11
C SER A 18 -3.28 -22.49 8.36
N HIS A 19 -2.69 -22.36 9.55
CA HIS A 19 -3.44 -22.39 10.80
C HIS A 19 -3.81 -21.00 11.28
N SER A 20 -5.00 -20.91 11.87
CA SER A 20 -5.51 -19.64 12.34
C SER A 20 -4.63 -19.05 13.45
N CYS A 21 -4.48 -17.73 13.44
CA CYS A 21 -3.82 -16.96 14.49
C CYS A 21 -4.65 -15.74 14.85
N LYS A 22 -4.56 -15.32 16.11
CA LYS A 22 -5.20 -14.10 16.58
C LYS A 22 -4.14 -13.03 16.77
N ILE A 23 -4.33 -11.87 16.15
CA ILE A 23 -3.50 -10.68 16.38
C ILE A 23 -4.44 -9.54 16.74
N GLY A 24 -4.35 -9.06 17.98
CA GLY A 24 -5.31 -8.11 18.53
C GLY A 24 -6.74 -8.67 18.49
N ASN A 25 -7.66 -7.93 17.86
CA ASN A 25 -9.07 -8.35 17.71
C ASN A 25 -9.35 -9.10 16.41
N PHE A 26 -8.33 -9.38 15.60
CA PHE A 26 -8.49 -10.02 14.30
C PHE A 26 -8.04 -11.48 14.34
N ILE A 27 -8.81 -12.33 13.66
CA ILE A 27 -8.48 -13.74 13.43
C ILE A 27 -8.07 -13.87 11.97
N PHE A 28 -6.88 -14.41 11.75
CA PHE A 28 -6.32 -14.70 10.42
C PHE A 28 -6.29 -16.20 10.24
N ASP A 29 -6.66 -16.68 9.05
CA ASP A 29 -6.64 -18.12 8.73
C ASP A 29 -5.32 -18.53 8.06
N ILE A 30 -4.54 -17.55 7.59
CA ILE A 30 -3.26 -17.74 6.92
C ILE A 30 -2.23 -16.77 7.49
N ARG A 31 -1.00 -17.25 7.69
CA ARG A 31 0.15 -16.48 8.20
C ARG A 31 1.06 -15.91 7.12
N ILE A 32 0.59 -15.90 5.88
CA ILE A 32 1.23 -15.25 4.73
C ILE A 32 0.59 -13.88 4.57
N VAL A 33 1.41 -12.83 4.68
CA VAL A 33 0.97 -11.44 4.68
C VAL A 33 1.54 -10.74 3.46
N LEU A 34 0.71 -9.90 2.80
CA LEU A 34 1.24 -8.92 1.86
C LEU A 34 1.82 -7.75 2.65
N ALA A 35 3.14 -7.68 2.70
CA ALA A 35 3.88 -6.54 3.25
C ALA A 35 3.53 -5.24 2.48
N PRO A 36 3.72 -4.05 3.09
CA PRO A 36 3.54 -2.79 2.38
C PRO A 36 4.56 -2.67 1.25
N LEU A 37 4.07 -2.55 0.02
CA LEU A 37 4.90 -2.46 -1.19
C LEU A 37 4.51 -1.23 -1.99
N THR A 38 5.27 -0.14 -1.86
CA THR A 38 5.07 1.09 -2.65
C THR A 38 5.08 0.79 -4.13
N ARG A 39 3.99 1.16 -4.83
CA ARG A 39 3.88 0.91 -6.26
C ARG A 39 3.99 2.19 -7.07
N THR A 40 3.83 3.41 -6.58
CA THR A 40 3.97 4.62 -7.42
C THR A 40 3.02 4.64 -8.65
N ARG A 41 1.75 4.24 -8.46
CA ARG A 41 0.71 4.24 -9.52
C ARG A 41 -0.53 5.07 -9.12
N SER A 42 -0.37 6.00 -8.19
CA SER A 42 -1.42 6.87 -7.65
C SER A 42 -1.20 8.31 -8.07
N TYR A 43 -1.58 8.63 -9.31
CA TYR A 43 -1.44 9.98 -9.88
C TYR A 43 -2.16 11.02 -9.02
N GLU A 44 -1.52 12.18 -8.83
CA GLU A 44 -2.00 13.24 -7.91
C GLU A 44 -2.25 12.73 -6.48
N ASN A 45 -1.50 11.70 -6.06
CA ASN A 45 -1.69 10.99 -4.79
C ASN A 45 -3.07 10.33 -4.64
N VAL A 46 -3.81 10.12 -5.73
CA VAL A 46 -5.12 9.47 -5.72
C VAL A 46 -4.98 8.02 -6.20
N PRO A 47 -5.39 7.03 -5.39
CA PRO A 47 -5.47 5.64 -5.83
C PRO A 47 -6.31 5.50 -7.10
N GLN A 48 -5.82 4.71 -8.04
CA GLN A 48 -6.46 4.53 -9.35
C GLN A 48 -7.28 3.24 -9.40
N SER A 49 -8.19 3.15 -10.37
CA SER A 49 -9.10 1.99 -10.52
C SER A 49 -8.38 0.65 -10.66
N HIS A 50 -7.19 0.61 -11.28
CA HIS A 50 -6.39 -0.61 -11.42
C HIS A 50 -5.95 -1.20 -10.07
N ALA A 51 -5.88 -0.40 -9.01
CA ALA A 51 -5.51 -0.84 -7.68
C ALA A 51 -6.55 -1.81 -7.09
N ILE A 52 -7.82 -1.69 -7.51
CA ILE A 52 -8.91 -2.62 -7.14
C ILE A 52 -8.53 -4.04 -7.58
N LEU A 53 -8.15 -4.19 -8.85
CA LEU A 53 -7.73 -5.49 -9.38
C LEU A 53 -6.43 -5.97 -8.72
N TYR A 54 -5.46 -5.06 -8.53
CA TYR A 54 -4.17 -5.37 -7.91
C TYR A 54 -4.30 -5.98 -6.51
N TYR A 55 -5.05 -5.33 -5.62
CA TYR A 55 -5.26 -5.81 -4.25
C TYR A 55 -6.21 -7.00 -4.21
N SER A 56 -7.26 -7.01 -5.03
CA SER A 56 -8.17 -8.16 -5.13
C SER A 56 -7.43 -9.44 -5.54
N GLN A 57 -6.51 -9.39 -6.50
CA GLN A 57 -5.73 -10.57 -6.92
C GLN A 57 -4.86 -11.15 -5.79
N ARG A 58 -4.45 -10.32 -4.83
CA ARG A 58 -3.60 -10.71 -3.69
C ARG A 58 -4.39 -11.06 -2.43
N ALA A 59 -5.69 -10.74 -2.41
CA ALA A 59 -6.56 -11.04 -1.30
C ALA A 59 -6.93 -12.53 -1.28
N THR A 60 -6.71 -13.14 -0.13
CA THR A 60 -7.15 -14.49 0.22
C THR A 60 -8.04 -14.42 1.45
N LYS A 61 -8.99 -15.36 1.56
CA LYS A 61 -9.87 -15.45 2.73
C LYS A 61 -9.03 -15.64 4.00
N GLY A 62 -9.24 -14.78 5.01
CA GLY A 62 -8.50 -14.79 6.27
C GLY A 62 -7.04 -14.33 6.16
N GLY A 63 -6.61 -13.85 4.99
CA GLY A 63 -5.27 -13.30 4.77
C GLY A 63 -5.18 -11.81 5.11
N LEU A 64 -4.00 -11.36 5.56
CA LEU A 64 -3.72 -9.95 5.84
C LEU A 64 -3.00 -9.28 4.68
N LEU A 65 -3.52 -8.13 4.27
CA LEU A 65 -2.91 -7.24 3.29
C LEU A 65 -2.64 -5.88 3.94
N ILE A 66 -1.41 -5.40 3.80
CA ILE A 66 -1.03 -4.05 4.21
C ILE A 66 -0.87 -3.21 2.94
N ALA A 67 -1.61 -2.12 2.87
CA ALA A 67 -1.56 -1.18 1.76
C ALA A 67 -0.15 -0.63 1.57
N GLU A 68 0.13 -0.19 0.36
CA GLU A 68 1.31 0.60 0.06
C GLU A 68 1.40 1.88 0.90
N ALA A 69 2.59 2.47 0.95
CA ALA A 69 2.87 3.68 1.72
C ALA A 69 1.86 4.79 1.37
N THR A 70 1.03 5.16 2.37
CA THR A 70 -0.06 6.10 2.18
C THR A 70 0.22 7.36 3.01
N GLY A 71 0.45 8.48 2.32
CA GLY A 71 0.80 9.75 2.95
C GLY A 71 -0.37 10.36 3.74
N VAL A 72 -0.05 10.99 4.88
CA VAL A 72 -1.01 11.66 5.77
C VAL A 72 -1.22 13.14 5.49
N SER A 73 -0.34 13.73 4.70
CA SER A 73 -0.38 15.11 4.30
C SER A 73 0.41 15.28 3.00
N ASP A 74 0.27 16.44 2.40
CA ASP A 74 1.04 16.85 1.24
C ASP A 74 2.56 16.87 1.55
N THR A 75 2.92 17.35 2.74
CA THR A 75 4.31 17.41 3.22
C THR A 75 4.91 16.05 3.61
N ALA A 76 4.08 15.00 3.70
CA ALA A 76 4.52 13.66 4.11
C ALA A 76 5.10 12.84 2.95
N GLN A 77 4.97 13.32 1.71
CA GLN A 77 5.35 12.60 0.50
C GLN A 77 6.87 12.50 0.34
N GLY A 78 7.34 11.37 -0.21
CA GLY A 78 8.75 11.19 -0.56
C GLY A 78 9.01 10.63 -1.95
N TYR A 79 8.00 10.05 -2.59
CA TYR A 79 8.08 9.50 -3.93
C TYR A 79 6.94 10.08 -4.79
N PRO A 80 7.14 10.18 -6.11
CA PRO A 80 6.05 10.51 -7.02
C PRO A 80 4.99 9.41 -7.01
N ASP A 81 3.74 9.81 -7.26
CA ASP A 81 2.59 8.93 -7.45
C ASP A 81 2.32 7.93 -6.31
N THR A 82 2.71 8.27 -5.08
CA THR A 82 2.31 7.54 -3.87
C THR A 82 0.93 7.99 -3.39
N PRO A 83 0.04 7.07 -2.97
CA PRO A 83 -1.29 7.44 -2.56
C PRO A 83 -1.30 8.26 -1.27
N GLY A 84 -2.37 9.03 -1.11
CA GLY A 84 -2.70 9.76 0.10
C GLY A 84 -3.96 9.29 0.79
N ILE A 85 -4.22 9.85 1.97
CA ILE A 85 -5.48 9.67 2.72
C ILE A 85 -5.94 10.95 3.46
N TRP A 86 -5.45 12.12 3.07
CA TRP A 86 -5.76 13.40 3.74
C TRP A 86 -6.89 14.18 3.08
N THR A 87 -7.22 13.89 1.81
CA THR A 87 -8.34 14.52 1.11
C THR A 87 -9.53 13.58 0.99
N LYS A 88 -10.73 14.16 0.90
CA LYS A 88 -11.95 13.39 0.64
C LYS A 88 -11.86 12.59 -0.66
N LYS A 89 -11.30 13.18 -1.73
CA LYS A 89 -11.09 12.51 -3.04
C LYS A 89 -10.26 11.23 -2.88
N GLN A 90 -9.18 11.29 -2.10
CA GLN A 90 -8.32 10.14 -1.82
C GLN A 90 -9.04 9.05 -1.02
N VAL A 91 -9.77 9.44 0.03
CA VAL A 91 -10.55 8.50 0.85
C VAL A 91 -11.63 7.80 0.02
N GLU A 92 -12.37 8.53 -0.80
CA GLU A 92 -13.38 7.95 -1.69
C GLU A 92 -12.76 6.98 -2.70
N ALA A 93 -11.57 7.29 -3.21
CA ALA A 93 -10.85 6.40 -4.14
C ALA A 93 -10.35 5.09 -3.47
N TRP A 94 -10.07 5.12 -2.16
CA TRP A 94 -9.69 3.91 -1.41
C TRP A 94 -10.86 2.96 -1.16
N LYS A 95 -12.08 3.47 -0.93
CA LYS A 95 -13.26 2.64 -0.61
C LYS A 95 -13.46 1.43 -1.53
N PRO A 96 -13.53 1.58 -2.87
CA PRO A 96 -13.75 0.43 -3.75
C PRO A 96 -12.59 -0.59 -3.71
N ILE A 97 -11.37 -0.16 -3.36
CA ILE A 97 -10.21 -1.05 -3.18
C ILE A 97 -10.39 -1.89 -1.92
N VAL A 98 -10.72 -1.25 -0.80
CA VAL A 98 -10.98 -1.91 0.48
C VAL A 98 -12.14 -2.90 0.35
N ASP A 99 -13.24 -2.47 -0.29
CA ASP A 99 -14.41 -3.31 -0.53
C ASP A 99 -14.06 -4.57 -1.35
N ALA A 100 -13.19 -4.45 -2.36
CA ALA A 100 -12.79 -5.60 -3.17
C ALA A 100 -11.95 -6.61 -2.37
N VAL A 101 -11.14 -6.16 -1.42
CA VAL A 101 -10.39 -7.05 -0.50
C VAL A 101 -11.35 -7.73 0.48
N HIS A 102 -12.26 -6.96 1.10
CA HIS A 102 -13.25 -7.49 2.04
C HIS A 102 -14.22 -8.50 1.39
N LYS A 103 -14.63 -8.27 0.13
CA LYS A 103 -15.46 -9.23 -0.64
C LYS A 103 -14.79 -10.60 -0.81
N LYS A 104 -13.46 -10.67 -0.77
CA LYS A 104 -12.70 -11.93 -0.80
C LYS A 104 -12.43 -12.52 0.60
N GLY A 105 -12.94 -11.87 1.65
CA GLY A 105 -12.71 -12.25 3.04
C GLY A 105 -11.29 -11.92 3.52
N GLY A 106 -10.55 -11.07 2.80
CA GLY A 106 -9.24 -10.59 3.22
C GLY A 106 -9.39 -9.45 4.22
N ILE A 107 -8.37 -9.25 5.06
CA ILE A 107 -8.27 -8.16 6.02
C ILE A 107 -7.30 -7.12 5.45
N PHE A 108 -7.68 -5.84 5.44
CA PHE A 108 -6.92 -4.77 4.80
C PHE A 108 -6.54 -3.66 5.76
N PHE A 109 -5.25 -3.37 5.89
CA PHE A 109 -4.71 -2.34 6.77
C PHE A 109 -4.02 -1.25 5.95
N CYS A 110 -4.21 0.01 6.31
CA CYS A 110 -3.51 1.13 5.67
C CYS A 110 -2.16 1.39 6.36
N GLN A 111 -1.06 1.38 5.61
CA GLN A 111 0.23 1.84 6.11
C GLN A 111 0.27 3.36 6.10
N ILE A 112 0.07 3.95 7.28
CA ILE A 112 0.25 5.38 7.50
C ILE A 112 1.73 5.74 7.35
N TRP A 113 2.04 6.68 6.45
CA TRP A 113 3.41 6.97 6.04
C TRP A 113 3.76 8.47 6.08
N HIS A 114 5.00 8.75 6.47
CA HIS A 114 5.65 10.04 6.38
C HIS A 114 7.13 9.84 6.01
N ALA A 115 7.57 10.40 4.88
CA ALA A 115 8.90 10.15 4.34
C ALA A 115 10.04 10.84 5.13
N GLY A 116 9.77 12.02 5.71
CA GLY A 116 10.76 12.75 6.50
C GLY A 116 12.01 13.07 5.68
N ARG A 117 13.20 12.70 6.17
CA ARG A 117 14.47 12.96 5.46
C ARG A 117 14.61 12.23 4.12
N ALA A 118 13.84 11.16 3.91
CA ALA A 118 13.87 10.40 2.66
C ALA A 118 13.09 11.09 1.53
N SER A 119 12.45 12.23 1.82
CA SER A 119 11.71 13.01 0.83
C SER A 119 12.66 13.60 -0.21
N THR A 120 12.25 13.59 -1.47
CA THR A 120 13.02 14.19 -2.56
C THR A 120 12.56 15.64 -2.81
N TYR A 121 13.53 16.56 -2.92
CA TYR A 121 13.32 18.01 -3.06
C TYR A 121 12.40 18.38 -4.25
N GLY A 122 12.35 17.60 -5.32
CA GLY A 122 11.50 17.86 -6.49
C GLY A 122 10.00 17.73 -6.22
N THR A 123 9.58 16.99 -5.20
CA THR A 123 8.16 16.80 -4.86
C THR A 123 7.63 17.92 -3.96
N ILE A 124 8.50 18.54 -3.16
CA ILE A 124 8.14 19.61 -2.19
C ILE A 124 8.24 21.01 -2.83
N LEU A 125 9.09 21.20 -3.84
CA LEU A 125 9.32 22.52 -4.46
C LEU A 125 8.16 23.05 -5.31
N HIS A 126 7.17 22.23 -5.70
CA HIS A 126 5.97 22.72 -6.38
C HIS A 126 5.05 23.53 -5.44
N LEU A 127 5.28 23.48 -4.13
CA LEU A 127 4.48 24.20 -3.13
C LEU A 127 5.21 25.40 -2.50
N THR A 128 6.50 25.58 -2.78
CA THR A 128 7.31 26.60 -2.09
C THR A 128 7.83 27.72 -2.98
N LEU A 129 7.91 27.55 -4.30
CA LEU A 129 8.36 28.63 -5.18
C LEU A 129 7.32 29.75 -5.36
N ASP A 130 6.02 29.45 -5.27
CA ASP A 130 4.96 30.46 -5.33
C ASP A 130 4.70 31.19 -4.00
N GLN A 131 5.23 30.68 -2.87
CA GLN A 131 5.01 31.28 -1.54
C GLN A 131 6.23 32.02 -0.97
N PHE A 132 7.43 31.86 -1.54
CA PHE A 132 8.64 32.52 -1.05
C PHE A 132 9.05 33.80 -1.81
N PHE A 133 8.37 34.13 -2.92
CA PHE A 133 8.75 35.25 -3.79
C PHE A 133 8.07 36.63 -3.57
N PRO A 134 7.61 37.00 -2.35
CA PRO A 134 7.40 38.43 -2.06
C PRO A 134 8.19 38.98 -0.86
N ILE A 135 9.24 38.30 -0.38
CA ILE A 135 10.05 38.80 0.76
C ILE A 135 11.42 39.35 0.36
N PHE A 136 11.86 39.12 -0.90
CA PHE A 136 13.11 39.70 -1.43
C PHE A 136 12.97 40.20 -2.86
N ALA A 137 12.03 41.14 -3.08
CA ALA A 137 12.07 42.11 -4.16
C ALA A 137 11.63 43.47 -3.61
#